data_AF-A0A7J9WND9-F1
#
_entry.id   AF-A0A7J9WND9-F1
#
_cell.length_a   1.000
_cell.length_b   1.000
_cell.length_c   1.000
_cell.angle_alpha   90.00
_cell.angle_beta   90.00
_cell.angle_gamma   90.00
#
_symmetry.space_group_name_H-M   'P 1'
#
loop_
_entity.id
_entity.type
_entity.pdbx_description
1 polymer ?
#
loop_
_entity_poly.entity_id
_entity_poly.type
_entity_poly.pdbx_seq_one_letter_code
_entity_poly.pdbx_strand_id
1 'polypeptide(L)'
;MILRKRMPDRLRPAWEAFHAQAQKVEAARRALLGCLPIGRVDPAPVPVGLDLVRDELHAVAKELKAWRVAEVEADWRAVREAVAEAERAIPRALRTATTTRELEELLDAVGEVVEPLDAWADAEQSWLRLRKRTRRWRPKGL
;
A
#
# COMPACT_ATOMS: atom_id res chain seq x y z
N MET A 1 15.26 -1.53 -30.84
CA MET A 1 14.28 -2.57 -30.44
C MET A 1 14.15 -2.55 -28.92
N ILE A 2 13.04 -2.05 -28.35
CA ILE A 2 12.88 -1.93 -26.89
C ILE A 2 12.27 -3.23 -26.35
N LEU A 3 13.01 -3.95 -25.52
CA LEU A 3 12.51 -5.12 -24.80
C LEU A 3 11.68 -4.65 -23.60
N ARG A 4 10.34 -4.72 -23.70
CA ARG A 4 9.48 -4.45 -22.54
C ARG A 4 9.52 -5.66 -21.60
N LYS A 5 9.89 -5.44 -20.33
CA LYS A 5 9.75 -6.48 -19.29
C LYS A 5 8.26 -6.66 -18.98
N ARG A 6 7.77 -7.90 -18.89
CA ARG A 6 6.37 -8.23 -18.57
C ARG A 6 6.32 -9.28 -17.46
N MET A 7 5.24 -9.26 -16.68
CA MET A 7 4.96 -10.31 -15.70
C MET A 7 4.72 -11.63 -16.45
N PRO A 8 5.27 -12.77 -16.01
CA PRO A 8 4.93 -14.08 -16.56
C PRO A 8 3.42 -14.35 -16.47
N ASP A 9 2.84 -15.00 -17.48
CA ASP A 9 1.37 -15.20 -17.56
C ASP A 9 0.79 -15.91 -16.33
N ARG A 10 1.50 -16.91 -15.79
CA ARG A 10 1.10 -17.63 -14.57
C ARG A 10 1.02 -16.75 -13.31
N LEU A 11 1.75 -15.63 -13.31
CA LEU A 11 1.81 -14.68 -12.19
C LEU A 11 0.93 -13.46 -12.41
N ARG A 12 0.39 -13.26 -13.61
CA ARG A 12 -0.36 -12.06 -13.97
C ARG A 12 -1.60 -11.84 -13.09
N PRO A 13 -2.47 -12.83 -12.79
CA PRO A 13 -3.64 -12.61 -11.94
C PRO A 13 -3.26 -12.17 -10.52
N ALA A 14 -2.25 -12.82 -9.93
CA ALA A 14 -1.77 -12.47 -8.59
C ALA A 14 -1.12 -11.07 -8.56
N TRP A 15 -0.34 -10.73 -9.58
CA TRP A 15 0.22 -9.38 -9.73
C TRP A 15 -0.87 -8.30 -9.85
N GLU A 16 -1.91 -8.55 -10.66
CA GLU A 16 -3.03 -7.61 -10.82
C GLU A 16 -3.79 -7.41 -9.51
N ALA A 17 -4.04 -8.49 -8.76
CA ALA A 17 -4.66 -8.40 -7.44
C ALA A 17 -3.79 -7.62 -6.44
N PHE A 18 -2.48 -7.91 -6.38
CA PHE A 18 -1.54 -7.15 -5.54
C PHE A 18 -1.56 -5.66 -5.91
N HIS A 19 -1.42 -5.34 -7.20
CA HIS A 19 -1.31 -3.95 -7.64
C HIS A 19 -2.59 -3.16 -7.36
N ALA A 20 -3.76 -3.76 -7.57
CA ALA A 20 -5.04 -3.13 -7.23
C ALA A 20 -5.16 -2.84 -5.73
N GLN A 21 -4.74 -3.77 -4.87
CA GLN A 21 -4.77 -3.57 -3.41
C GLN A 21 -3.75 -2.51 -2.96
N ALA A 22 -2.52 -2.57 -3.49
CA ALA A 22 -1.48 -1.58 -3.20
C ALA A 22 -1.91 -0.16 -3.58
N GLN A 23 -2.59 0.00 -4.72
CA GLN A 23 -3.14 1.30 -5.15
C GLN A 23 -4.20 1.84 -4.18
N LYS A 24 -5.08 0.99 -3.64
CA LYS A 24 -6.08 1.40 -2.64
C LYS A 24 -5.42 1.88 -1.36
N VAL A 25 -4.48 1.09 -0.83
CA VAL A 25 -3.74 1.43 0.41
C VAL A 25 -2.94 2.73 0.23
N GLU A 26 -2.24 2.88 -0.89
CA GLU A 26 -1.47 4.10 -1.15
C GLU A 26 -2.38 5.32 -1.36
N ALA A 27 -3.55 5.18 -1.99
CA ALA A 27 -4.52 6.25 -2.11
C ALA A 27 -5.03 6.68 -0.72
N ALA A 28 -5.35 5.72 0.15
CA ALA A 28 -5.76 6.00 1.52
C ALA A 28 -4.66 6.67 2.35
N ARG A 29 -3.42 6.16 2.26
CA ARG A 29 -2.23 6.74 2.92
C ARG A 29 -2.03 8.19 2.49
N ARG A 30 -2.09 8.47 1.19
CA ARG A 30 -1.98 9.85 0.67
C ARG A 30 -3.10 10.76 1.16
N ALA A 31 -4.33 10.26 1.22
CA ALA A 31 -5.45 11.02 1.75
C ALA A 31 -5.25 11.38 3.23
N LEU A 32 -4.80 10.42 4.06
CA LEU A 32 -4.45 10.67 5.46
C LEU A 32 -3.32 11.71 5.59
N LEU A 33 -2.23 11.55 4.83
CA LEU A 33 -1.12 12.51 4.86
C LEU A 33 -1.56 13.92 4.40
N GLY A 34 -2.52 14.00 3.48
CA GLY A 34 -3.13 15.27 3.07
C GLY A 34 -4.01 15.93 4.14
N CYS A 35 -4.40 15.19 5.18
CA CYS A 35 -5.13 15.74 6.34
C CYS A 35 -4.19 16.37 7.39
N LEU A 36 -2.89 16.12 7.30
CA LEU A 36 -1.93 16.66 8.26
C LEU A 36 -1.83 18.18 8.11
N PRO A 37 -1.74 18.95 9.22
CA PRO A 37 -1.66 20.41 9.20
C PRO A 37 -0.23 20.89 8.85
N ILE A 38 0.33 20.37 7.77
CA ILE A 38 1.67 20.68 7.26
C ILE A 38 1.54 21.59 6.02
N GLY A 39 1.32 22.90 6.24
CA GLY A 39 1.25 23.87 5.15
C GLY A 39 0.29 25.03 5.39
N ARG A 40 -0.11 25.70 4.30
CA ARG A 40 -0.96 26.92 4.30
C ARG A 40 -2.44 26.68 3.97
N VAL A 41 -2.83 25.44 3.70
CA VAL A 41 -4.22 25.07 3.35
C VAL A 41 -4.90 24.51 4.59
N ASP A 42 -6.18 24.82 4.79
CA ASP A 42 -7.00 24.22 5.83
C ASP A 42 -7.31 22.76 5.45
N PRO A 43 -6.66 21.77 6.07
CA PRO A 43 -6.81 20.38 5.66
C PRO A 43 -8.14 19.81 6.15
N ALA A 44 -8.57 18.70 5.55
CA ALA A 44 -9.63 17.90 6.16
C ALA A 44 -9.17 17.40 7.56
N PRO A 45 -10.09 17.15 8.50
CA PRO A 45 -9.71 16.68 9.82
C PRO A 45 -8.97 15.33 9.77
N VAL A 46 -7.85 15.20 10.49
CA VAL A 46 -7.07 13.95 10.57
C VAL A 46 -7.91 12.71 10.94
N PRO A 47 -8.90 12.77 11.85
CA PRO A 47 -9.76 11.62 12.12
C PRO A 47 -10.46 11.06 10.88
N VAL A 48 -10.85 11.91 9.92
CA VAL A 48 -11.48 11.48 8.66
C VAL A 48 -10.50 10.67 7.81
N GLY A 49 -9.24 11.11 7.73
CA GLY A 49 -8.18 10.36 7.03
C GLY A 49 -7.89 9.02 7.70
N LEU A 50 -7.90 8.97 9.04
CA LEU A 50 -7.67 7.74 9.80
C LEU A 50 -8.80 6.73 9.63
N ASP A 51 -10.06 7.19 9.62
CA ASP A 51 -11.23 6.35 9.33
C ASP A 51 -11.16 5.75 7.92
N LEU A 52 -10.78 6.56 6.92
CA LEU A 52 -10.60 6.08 5.55
C LEU A 52 -9.51 4.99 5.47
N VAL A 53 -8.35 5.21 6.09
CA VAL A 53 -7.29 4.20 6.13
C VAL A 53 -7.77 2.93 6.82
N ARG A 54 -8.47 3.04 7.95
CA ARG A 54 -9.05 1.88 8.65
C ARG A 54 -9.94 1.05 7.72
N ASP A 55 -10.87 1.72 7.04
CA ASP A 55 -11.88 1.04 6.22
C ASP A 55 -11.22 0.34 5.02
N GLU A 56 -10.22 0.97 4.40
CA GLU A 56 -9.45 0.38 3.30
C GLU A 56 -8.55 -0.77 3.76
N LEU A 57 -7.86 -0.64 4.91
CA LEU A 57 -7.07 -1.74 5.48
C LEU A 57 -7.96 -2.95 5.80
N HIS A 58 -9.14 -2.71 6.38
CA HIS A 58 -10.10 -3.77 6.68
C HIS A 58 -10.63 -4.46 5.41
N ALA A 59 -10.87 -3.70 4.34
CA ALA A 59 -11.28 -4.26 3.06
C ALA A 59 -10.15 -5.11 2.44
N VAL A 60 -8.94 -4.57 2.37
CA VAL A 60 -7.78 -5.25 1.76
C VAL A 60 -7.39 -6.50 2.56
N ALA A 61 -7.45 -6.48 3.89
CA ALA A 61 -7.14 -7.63 4.74
C ALA A 61 -7.96 -8.88 4.36
N LYS A 62 -9.22 -8.70 3.95
CA LYS A 62 -10.11 -9.79 3.50
C LYS A 62 -9.71 -10.37 2.15
N GLU A 63 -9.06 -9.57 1.31
CA GLU A 63 -8.70 -9.90 -0.06
C GLU A 63 -7.22 -10.30 -0.23
N LEU A 64 -6.38 -10.18 0.80
CA LEU A 64 -4.93 -10.41 0.71
C LEU A 64 -4.55 -11.78 0.12
N LYS A 65 -5.39 -12.81 0.30
CA LYS A 65 -5.11 -14.16 -0.25
C LYS A 65 -5.10 -14.19 -1.78
N ALA A 66 -5.70 -13.20 -2.46
CA ALA A 66 -5.84 -13.16 -3.91
C ALA A 66 -4.51 -13.09 -4.68
N TRP A 67 -3.45 -12.58 -4.06
CA TRP A 67 -2.13 -12.48 -4.67
C TRP A 67 -1.07 -13.39 -4.04
N ARG A 68 -1.46 -14.21 -3.05
CA ARG A 68 -0.53 -15.11 -2.36
C ARG A 68 -0.01 -16.19 -3.31
N VAL A 69 1.29 -16.15 -3.59
CA VAL A 69 2.00 -17.15 -4.40
C VAL A 69 3.39 -17.41 -3.82
N ALA A 70 3.99 -18.55 -4.14
CA ALA A 70 5.26 -18.98 -3.55
C ALA A 70 6.41 -17.98 -3.77
N GLU A 71 6.43 -17.29 -4.91
CA GLU A 71 7.48 -16.34 -5.28
C GLU A 71 7.57 -15.10 -4.38
N VAL A 72 6.46 -14.72 -3.73
CA VAL A 72 6.36 -13.52 -2.88
C VAL A 72 5.71 -13.86 -1.52
N GLU A 73 5.81 -15.11 -1.08
CA GLU A 73 5.18 -15.58 0.16
C GLU A 73 5.71 -14.84 1.39
N ALA A 74 7.00 -14.46 1.40
CA ALA A 74 7.59 -13.67 2.47
C ALA A 74 7.00 -12.25 2.50
N ASP A 75 6.93 -11.59 1.34
CA ASP A 75 6.33 -10.26 1.20
C ASP A 75 4.83 -10.28 1.58
N TRP A 76 4.11 -11.34 1.22
CA TRP A 76 2.71 -11.55 1.62
C TRP A 76 2.53 -11.61 3.13
N ARG A 77 3.41 -12.31 3.84
CA ARG A 77 3.36 -12.34 5.31
C ARG A 77 3.68 -10.99 5.91
N ALA A 78 4.71 -10.31 5.40
CA ALA A 78 5.12 -8.99 5.87
C ALA A 78 4.00 -7.96 5.68
N VAL A 79 3.38 -7.90 4.50
CA VAL A 79 2.23 -7.02 4.24
C VAL A 79 1.05 -7.35 5.16
N ARG A 80 0.75 -8.64 5.37
CA ARG A 80 -0.33 -9.03 6.28
C ARG A 80 -0.08 -8.58 7.72
N GLU A 81 1.16 -8.69 8.18
CA GLU A 81 1.57 -8.25 9.52
C GLU A 81 1.50 -6.73 9.65
N ALA A 82 2.04 -6.01 8.66
CA ALA A 82 1.99 -4.56 8.56
C ALA A 82 0.55 -4.01 8.56
N VAL A 83 -0.36 -4.60 7.79
CA VAL A 83 -1.79 -4.23 7.80
C VAL A 83 -2.38 -4.38 9.20
N ALA A 84 -2.10 -5.51 9.88
CA ALA A 84 -2.60 -5.74 11.22
C ALA A 84 -1.97 -4.80 12.26
N GLU A 85 -0.71 -4.41 12.07
CA GLU A 85 -0.03 -3.42 12.92
C GLU A 85 -0.65 -2.03 12.77
N ALA A 86 -0.82 -1.55 11.54
CA ALA A 86 -1.46 -0.28 11.25
C ALA A 86 -2.91 -0.24 11.80
N GLU A 87 -3.68 -1.31 11.63
CA GLU A 87 -5.03 -1.44 12.22
C GLU A 87 -5.03 -1.31 13.75
N ARG A 88 -4.01 -1.86 14.43
CA ARG A 88 -3.86 -1.74 15.90
C ARG A 88 -3.45 -0.33 16.35
N ALA A 89 -2.70 0.40 15.52
CA ALA A 89 -2.25 1.77 15.82
C ALA A 89 -3.37 2.82 15.66
N ILE A 90 -4.31 2.62 14.72
CA ILE A 90 -5.39 3.57 14.40
C ILE A 90 -6.17 4.09 15.63
N PRO A 91 -6.64 3.24 16.58
CA PRO A 91 -7.37 3.73 17.74
C PRO A 91 -6.55 4.70 18.62
N ARG A 92 -5.22 4.51 18.71
CA ARG A 92 -4.34 5.45 19.41
C ARG A 92 -4.23 6.75 18.64
N ALA A 93 -3.98 6.68 17.33
CA ALA A 93 -3.89 7.86 16.46
C ALA A 93 -5.18 8.69 16.49
N LEU A 94 -6.36 8.07 16.47
CA LEU A 94 -7.65 8.75 16.59
C LEU A 94 -7.80 9.50 17.91
N ARG A 95 -7.40 8.88 19.04
CA ARG A 95 -7.40 9.56 20.34
C ARG A 95 -6.46 10.75 20.30
N THR A 96 -5.20 10.56 19.92
CA THR A 96 -4.22 11.64 19.84
C THR A 96 -4.72 12.80 18.97
N ALA A 97 -5.25 12.52 17.78
CA ALA A 97 -5.79 13.52 16.84
C ALA A 97 -6.96 14.34 17.39
N THR A 98 -7.67 13.86 18.42
CA THR A 98 -8.79 14.59 19.04
C THR A 98 -8.43 15.24 20.37
N THR A 99 -7.34 14.83 21.01
CA THR A 99 -6.97 15.29 22.36
C THR A 99 -5.76 16.19 22.40
N THR A 100 -4.80 16.03 21.49
CA THR A 100 -3.56 16.83 21.51
C THR A 100 -3.69 18.13 20.71
N ARG A 101 -2.86 19.09 21.08
CA ARG A 101 -2.56 20.29 20.28
C ARG A 101 -1.12 20.29 19.77
N GLU A 102 -0.32 19.31 20.19
CA GLU A 102 1.08 19.19 19.82
C GLU A 102 1.21 18.49 18.47
N LEU A 103 1.82 19.18 17.51
CA LEU A 103 1.97 18.66 16.15
C LEU A 103 2.84 17.41 16.13
N GLU A 104 3.94 17.40 16.88
CA GLU A 104 4.87 16.27 16.91
C GLU A 104 4.20 15.00 17.43
N GLU A 105 3.41 15.10 18.51
CA GLU A 105 2.67 13.96 19.05
C GLU A 105 1.67 13.38 18.02
N LEU A 106 1.00 14.26 17.27
CA LEU A 106 0.10 13.87 16.19
C LEU A 106 0.86 13.18 15.04
N LEU A 107 2.01 13.73 14.64
CA LEU A 107 2.83 13.17 13.58
C LEU A 107 3.37 11.79 13.96
N ASP A 108 3.84 11.61 15.20
CA ASP A 108 4.30 10.32 15.71
C ASP A 108 3.17 9.28 15.69
N ALA A 109 1.98 9.66 16.17
CA ALA A 109 0.83 8.76 16.20
C ALA A 109 0.32 8.38 14.79
N VAL A 110 0.39 9.30 13.82
CA VAL A 110 0.10 8.99 12.41
C VAL A 110 1.22 8.16 11.79
N GLY A 111 2.48 8.42 12.14
CA GLY A 111 3.67 7.63 11.75
C GLY A 111 3.49 6.15 12.05
N GLU A 112 3.08 5.82 13.28
CA GLU A 112 2.78 4.44 13.70
C GLU A 112 1.73 3.72 12.82
N VAL A 113 0.85 4.46 12.16
CA VAL A 113 -0.15 3.90 11.23
C VAL A 113 0.44 3.74 9.82
N VAL A 114 1.21 4.71 9.34
CA VAL A 114 1.62 4.78 7.93
C VAL A 114 2.97 4.14 7.62
N GLU A 115 3.88 4.05 8.59
CA GLU A 115 5.21 3.46 8.42
C GLU A 115 5.18 1.96 8.17
N PRO A 116 4.38 1.14 8.90
CA PRO A 116 4.28 -0.29 8.59
C PRO A 116 3.85 -0.56 7.15
N LEU A 117 3.07 0.35 6.55
CA LEU A 117 2.56 0.21 5.19
C LEU A 117 3.65 0.32 4.11
N ASP A 118 4.88 0.70 4.45
CA ASP A 118 6.03 0.66 3.53
C ASP A 118 6.33 -0.78 3.04
N ALA A 119 5.87 -1.81 3.77
CA ALA A 119 5.90 -3.20 3.34
C ALA A 119 5.24 -3.44 1.95
N TRP A 120 4.27 -2.60 1.56
CA TRP A 120 3.68 -2.65 0.22
C TRP A 120 4.67 -2.23 -0.88
N ALA A 121 5.50 -1.22 -0.61
CA ALA A 121 6.52 -0.78 -1.55
C ALA A 121 7.61 -1.84 -1.71
N ASP A 122 8.03 -2.48 -0.61
CA ASP A 122 8.98 -3.59 -0.62
C ASP A 122 8.44 -4.78 -1.43
N ALA A 123 7.18 -5.15 -1.21
CA ALA A 123 6.50 -6.20 -1.97
C ALA A 123 6.44 -5.85 -3.47
N GLU A 124 6.17 -4.58 -3.83
CA GLU A 124 6.18 -4.14 -5.23
C GLU A 124 7.56 -4.31 -5.86
N GLN A 125 8.64 -4.00 -5.14
CA GLN A 125 10.00 -4.23 -5.64
C GLN A 125 10.26 -5.71 -5.91
N SER A 126 9.82 -6.60 -5.02
CA SER A 126 9.90 -8.06 -5.21
C SER A 126 9.15 -8.50 -6.47
N TRP A 127 7.92 -8.02 -6.68
CA TRP A 127 7.15 -8.28 -7.91
C TRP A 127 7.85 -7.77 -9.17
N LEU A 128 8.38 -6.54 -9.15
CA LEU A 128 9.05 -5.95 -10.31
C LEU A 128 10.29 -6.75 -10.75
N ARG A 129 10.98 -7.41 -9.82
CA ARG A 129 12.10 -8.32 -10.10
C ARG A 129 11.67 -9.59 -10.85
N LEU A 130 10.41 -10.03 -10.71
CA LEU A 130 9.88 -11.22 -11.41
C LEU A 130 9.57 -10.96 -12.89
N ARG A 131 9.55 -9.70 -13.34
CA ARG A 131 9.24 -9.34 -14.73
C ARG A 131 10.34 -9.83 -15.69
N LYS A 132 9.95 -10.65 -16.66
CA LYS A 132 10.86 -11.21 -17.68
C LYS A 132 10.87 -10.35 -18.94
N ARG A 133 12.01 -10.33 -19.65
CA ARG A 133 12.10 -9.70 -20.99
C ARG A 133 11.27 -10.53 -21.97
N THR A 134 10.25 -9.92 -22.59
CA THR A 134 9.51 -10.56 -23.69
C THR A 134 10.09 -10.11 -25.04
N ARG A 135 10.46 -11.06 -25.89
CA ARG A 135 10.92 -10.80 -27.26
C ARG A 135 9.69 -10.73 -28.17
N ARG A 136 9.38 -9.55 -28.74
CA ARG A 136 8.30 -9.41 -29.72
C ARG A 136 8.78 -10.02 -31.03
N TRP A 137 8.30 -11.22 -31.37
CA TRP A 137 8.52 -11.82 -32.68
C TRP A 137 7.86 -10.94 -33.74
N ARG A 138 8.63 -10.46 -34.73
CA ARG A 138 8.10 -9.89 -35.97
C ARG A 138 8.14 -11.00 -37.01
N PRO A 139 7.01 -11.44 -37.60
CA PRO A 139 7.07 -12.24 -38.81
C PRO A 139 7.79 -11.42 -39.88
N LYS A 140 8.80 -12.00 -40.53
CA LYS A 140 9.32 -11.45 -41.79
C LYS A 140 8.22 -11.68 -42.83
N GLY A 141 7.73 -10.60 -43.43
CA GLY A 141 6.74 -10.66 -44.50
C GLY A 141 7.23 -11.52 -45.66
N LEU A 142 6.27 -12.24 -46.26
CA LEU A 142 6.37 -12.91 -47.56
C LEU A 142 6.79 -11.93 -48.66
#